data_AF-A0A845E9E0-F1
#
_entry.id   AF-A0A845E9E0-F1
#
_cell.length_a   1.000
_cell.length_b   1.000
_cell.length_c   1.000
_cell.angle_alpha   90.00
_cell.angle_beta   90.00
_cell.angle_gamma   90.00
#
_symmetry.space_group_name_H-M   'P 1'
#
loop_
_entity.id
_entity.type
_entity.pdbx_description
1 polymer ?
#
loop_
_entity_poly.entity_id
_entity_poly.type
_entity_poly.pdbx_seq_one_letter_code
_entity_poly.pdbx_strand_id
1 'polypeptide(L)'
;MVDLLLEAAESLQNLNDCDVYLVNISESEPNAVFVYEVWKSEDAHQASLTLETTQSLIRRAKPFITGMERVETLQTRGGKGIGQHSD
;
A
#
# COMPACT_ATOMS: atom_id res chain seq x y z
N MET A 1 1.14 11.94 -7.54
CA MET A 1 0.60 10.95 -6.58
C MET A 1 1.10 9.56 -6.91
N VAL A 2 0.84 9.04 -8.12
CA VAL A 2 1.33 7.72 -8.57
C VAL A 2 2.83 7.54 -8.30
N ASP A 3 3.67 8.49 -8.71
CA ASP A 3 5.12 8.38 -8.49
C ASP A 3 5.53 8.28 -7.00
N LEU A 4 4.83 8.99 -6.10
CA LEU A 4 5.10 8.93 -4.66
C LEU A 4 4.70 7.57 -4.08
N LEU A 5 3.62 6.98 -4.57
CA LEU A 5 3.17 5.65 -4.15
C LEU A 5 4.05 4.54 -4.75
N LEU A 6 4.62 4.74 -5.94
CA LEU A 6 5.61 3.84 -6.51
C LEU A 6 6.93 3.91 -5.74
N GLU A 7 7.36 5.10 -5.31
CA GLU A 7 8.50 5.27 -4.38
C GLU A 7 8.23 4.56 -3.04
N ALA A 8 6.99 4.59 -2.55
CA ALA A 8 6.57 3.82 -1.38
C ALA A 8 6.73 2.31 -1.63
N ALA A 9 6.22 1.81 -2.77
CA ALA A 9 6.34 0.40 -3.15
C ALA A 9 7.81 -0.05 -3.21
N GLU A 10 8.70 0.77 -3.77
CA GLU A 10 10.14 0.50 -3.78
C GLU A 10 10.74 0.44 -2.38
N SER A 11 10.35 1.36 -1.49
CA SER A 11 10.85 1.38 -0.11
C SER A 11 10.41 0.15 0.71
N LEU A 12 9.29 -0.47 0.34
CA LEU A 12 8.73 -1.65 0.99
C LEU A 12 9.34 -2.96 0.50
N GLN A 13 10.17 -2.97 -0.56
CA GLN A 13 10.77 -4.20 -1.11
C GLN A 13 11.57 -5.00 -0.07
N ASN A 14 12.15 -4.34 0.94
CA ASN A 14 12.92 -4.99 1.99
C ASN A 14 12.09 -5.36 3.22
N LEU A 15 10.79 -5.06 3.23
CA LEU A 15 9.88 -5.35 4.32
C LEU A 15 9.13 -6.65 4.01
N ASN A 16 9.64 -7.76 4.52
CA ASN A 16 9.09 -9.10 4.28
C ASN A 16 7.64 -9.28 4.77
N ASP A 17 7.07 -8.32 5.50
CA ASP A 17 5.71 -8.39 6.04
C ASP A 17 4.68 -7.68 5.14
N CYS A 18 5.14 -6.99 4.09
CA CYS A 18 4.32 -6.47 3.00
C CYS A 18 4.49 -7.38 1.78
N ASP A 19 3.53 -8.29 1.55
CA ASP A 19 3.62 -9.25 0.46
C ASP A 19 3.23 -8.65 -0.89
N VAL A 20 2.30 -7.67 -0.87
CA VAL A 20 1.77 -7.03 -2.07
C VAL A 20 1.57 -5.55 -1.78
N TYR A 21 2.06 -4.69 -2.69
CA TYR A 21 1.74 -3.27 -2.73
C TYR A 21 1.57 -2.86 -4.19
N LEU A 22 0.33 -2.72 -4.64
CA LEU A 22 -0.01 -2.38 -6.02
C LEU A 22 -0.59 -0.97 -6.11
N VAL A 23 -0.07 -0.18 -7.04
CA VAL A 23 -0.55 1.15 -7.36
C VAL A 23 -1.27 1.11 -8.70
N ASN A 24 -2.55 1.49 -8.72
CA ASN A 24 -3.41 1.39 -9.89
C ASN A 24 -4.06 2.74 -10.18
N ILE A 25 -4.32 2.99 -11.47
CA ILE A 25 -5.10 4.11 -11.97
C ILE A 25 -6.36 3.58 -12.65
N SER A 26 -7.40 4.40 -12.70
CA SER A 26 -8.64 4.08 -13.40
C SER A 26 -8.94 5.12 -14.48
N GLU A 27 -9.36 4.66 -15.66
CA GLU A 27 -9.87 5.54 -16.71
C GLU A 27 -11.22 6.17 -16.34
N SER A 28 -12.04 5.47 -15.54
CA SER A 28 -13.33 5.98 -15.08
C SER A 28 -13.20 6.99 -13.94
N GLU A 29 -12.08 6.96 -13.22
CA GLU A 29 -11.79 7.84 -12.08
C GLU A 29 -10.37 8.42 -12.19
N PRO A 30 -10.13 9.34 -13.14
CA PRO A 30 -8.79 9.80 -13.51
C PRO A 30 -8.08 10.61 -12.42
N ASN A 31 -8.82 11.08 -11.41
CA ASN A 31 -8.28 11.81 -10.26
C ASN A 31 -8.05 10.93 -9.03
N ALA A 32 -8.36 9.63 -9.12
CA ALA A 32 -8.17 8.66 -8.04
C ALA A 32 -6.94 7.77 -8.32
N VAL A 33 -6.29 7.33 -7.25
CA VAL A 33 -5.27 6.28 -7.30
C VAL A 33 -5.71 5.20 -6.33
N PHE A 34 -5.68 3.96 -6.77
CA PHE A 34 -6.13 2.80 -5.99
C PHE A 34 -4.91 2.01 -5.54
N VAL A 35 -4.77 1.85 -4.23
CA VAL A 35 -3.72 1.03 -3.63
C VAL A 35 -4.34 -0.27 -3.14
N TYR A 36 -3.77 -1.40 -3.56
CA TYR A 36 -4.11 -2.72 -3.03
C TYR A 36 -2.90 -3.28 -2.30
N GLU A 37 -3.12 -3.70 -1.07
CA GLU A 37 -2.06 -4.12 -0.18
C GLU A 37 -2.40 -5.46 0.46
N VAL A 38 -1.39 -6.32 0.62
CA VAL A 38 -1.48 -7.55 1.41
C VAL A 38 -0.36 -7.51 2.43
N TRP A 39 -0.75 -7.63 3.69
CA TRP A 39 0.13 -7.60 4.85
C TRP A 39 -0.02 -8.89 5.64
N LYS A 40 1.09 -9.35 6.24
CA LYS A 40 1.06 -10.51 7.15
C LYS A 40 0.13 -10.32 8.34
N SER A 41 0.02 -9.09 8.84
CA SER A 41 -0.88 -8.74 9.93
C SER A 41 -1.22 -7.26 9.93
N GLU A 42 -2.28 -6.89 10.66
CA GLU A 42 -2.63 -5.49 10.89
C GLU A 42 -1.51 -4.75 11.64
N ASP A 43 -0.86 -5.40 12.61
CA ASP A 43 0.26 -4.83 13.36
C ASP A 43 1.46 -4.52 12.44
N ALA A 44 1.76 -5.40 11.48
CA ALA A 44 2.84 -5.16 10.51
C ALA A 44 2.54 -3.95 9.61
N HIS A 45 1.30 -3.82 9.15
CA HIS A 45 0.85 -2.64 8.42
C HIS A 45 0.99 -1.37 9.28
N GLN A 46 0.52 -1.39 10.54
CA GLN A 46 0.65 -0.23 11.44
C GLN A 46 2.11 0.13 11.72
N ALA A 47 2.98 -0.87 11.93
CA ALA A 47 4.41 -0.66 12.11
C ALA A 47 5.04 0.01 10.87
N SER A 48 4.64 -0.37 9.65
CA SER A 48 5.13 0.24 8.42
C SER A 48 4.86 1.75 8.34
N LEU A 49 3.74 2.20 8.92
CA LEU A 49 3.36 3.61 8.96
C LEU A 49 4.31 4.43 9.86
N THR A 50 5.00 3.80 10.81
CA THR A 50 5.92 4.49 11.71
C THR A 50 7.32 4.70 11.12
N LEU A 51 7.64 4.01 10.02
CA LEU A 51 8.95 4.12 9.37
C LEU A 51 9.20 5.54 8.86
N GLU A 52 10.44 6.03 9.02
CA GLU A 52 10.81 7.39 8.62
C GLU A 52 10.56 7.64 7.13
N THR A 53 10.90 6.67 6.27
CA THR A 53 10.65 6.73 4.82
C THR A 53 9.16 6.88 4.53
N THR A 54 8.31 6.06 5.15
CA THR A 54 6.85 6.12 5.01
C THR A 54 6.30 7.47 5.47
N GLN A 55 6.73 7.97 6.64
CA GLN A 55 6.32 9.27 7.16
C GLN A 55 6.77 10.45 6.27
N SER A 56 7.95 10.35 5.66
CA SER A 56 8.42 11.33 4.67
C SER A 56 7.54 11.37 3.43
N LEU A 57 7.19 10.19 2.89
CA LEU A 57 6.31 10.05 1.73
C LEU A 57 4.90 10.55 2.03
N ILE A 58 4.33 10.19 3.18
CA ILE A 58 3.02 10.70 3.63
C ILE A 58 3.02 12.23 3.68
N ARG A 59 4.05 12.85 4.25
CA ARG A 59 4.16 14.31 4.31
C ARG A 59 4.21 14.96 2.92
N ARG A 60 4.95 14.35 1.98
CA ARG A 60 5.03 14.81 0.58
C ARG A 60 3.73 14.60 -0.19
N ALA A 61 3.00 13.51 0.09
CA ALA A 61 1.76 13.16 -0.58
C ALA A 61 0.56 13.96 -0.09
N LYS A 62 0.49 14.24 1.22
CA LYS A 62 -0.67 14.87 1.90
C LYS A 62 -1.22 16.14 1.22
N PRO A 63 -0.41 17.09 0.71
CA PRO A 63 -0.94 18.28 0.03
C PRO A 63 -1.74 17.99 -1.24
N PHE A 64 -1.57 16.82 -1.84
CA PHE A 64 -2.25 16.42 -3.07
C PHE A 64 -3.53 15.60 -2.81
N ILE A 65 -3.78 15.18 -1.57
CA ILE A 65 -4.91 14.32 -1.21
C ILE A 65 -6.11 15.20 -0.86
N THR A 66 -7.12 15.19 -1.73
CA THR A 66 -8.40 15.90 -1.50
C THR A 66 -9.41 15.05 -0.72
N GLY A 67 -9.21 13.73 -0.69
CA GLY A 67 -10.01 12.76 0.05
C GLY A 67 -9.32 11.39 0.06
N MET A 68 -9.66 10.57 1.05
CA MET A 68 -9.20 9.19 1.16
C MET A 68 -10.35 8.34 1.69
N GLU A 69 -10.57 7.20 1.05
CA GLU A 69 -11.60 6.24 1.44
C GLU A 69 -10.96 4.84 1.46
N ARG A 70 -11.36 4.02 2.44
CA ARG A 70 -11.05 2.60 2.43
C ARG A 70 -12.15 1.90 1.68
N VAL A 71 -11.80 1.30 0.54
CA VAL A 71 -12.74 0.50 -0.26
C VAL A 71 -13.19 -0.71 0.54
N GLU A 72 -12.26 -1.56 0.97
CA GLU A 72 -12.56 -2.75 1.78
C GLU A 72 -11.34 -3.22 2.59
N THR A 73 -11.58 -4.00 3.66
CA THR A 73 -10.57 -4.82 4.33
C THR A 73 -10.92 -6.29 4.13
N LEU A 74 -10.03 -7.05 3.50
CA LEU A 74 -10.28 -8.45 3.11
C LEU A 74 -9.36 -9.41 3.86
N GLN A 75 -9.84 -10.64 4.05
CA GLN A 75 -9.02 -11.77 4.50
C GLN A 75 -8.60 -12.60 3.30
N THR A 76 -7.33 -12.51 2.90
CA THR A 76 -6.79 -13.29 1.78
C THR A 76 -6.79 -14.78 2.11
N ARG A 77 -7.40 -15.61 1.25
CA ARG A 77 -7.46 -17.07 1.41
C ARG A 77 -6.54 -17.85 0.47
N GLY A 78 -5.92 -17.17 -0.49
CA GLY A 78 -5.06 -17.77 -1.51
C GLY A 78 -5.00 -16.92 -2.78
N GLY A 79 -4.07 -17.24 -3.68
CA GLY A 79 -3.88 -16.52 -4.93
C GLY A 79 -2.59 -16.94 -5.65
N LYS A 80 -2.48 -16.61 -6.94
CA LYS A 80 -1.23 -16.76 -7.69
C LYS A 80 -0.38 -15.51 -7.50
N GLY A 81 0.90 -15.67 -7.18
CA GLY A 81 1.84 -14.55 -7.02
C GLY A 81 1.89 -13.94 -5.62
N ILE A 82 1.14 -14.48 -4.65
CA ILE A 82 1.31 -14.16 -3.23
C ILE A 82 2.25 -15.18 -2.57
N GLY A 83 3.09 -14.72 -1.64
CA GLY A 83 3.90 -15.62 -0.81
C GLY A 83 3.00 -16.63 -0.10
N GLN A 84 3.42 -17.90 -0.05
CA GLN A 84 2.71 -18.92 0.70
C GLN A 84 2.78 -18.53 2.19
N HIS A 85 1.67 -18.07 2.74
CA HIS A 85 1.51 -17.98 4.19
C HIS A 85 1.24 -19.40 4.67
N SER A 86 2.31 -20.15 4.93
CA SER A 86 2.20 -21.30 5.82
C SER A 86 2.02 -20.73 7.22
N ASP A 87 0.82 -20.89 7.77
CA ASP A 87 0.55 -20.69 9.20
C ASP A 87 1.62 -21.38 10.08
#